data_AF-Q89TB8-F1
#
_entry.id   AF-Q89TB8-F1
#
_cell.length_a   1.000
_cell.length_b   1.000
_cell.length_c   1.000
_cell.angle_alpha   90.00
_cell.angle_beta   90.00
_cell.angle_gamma   90.00
#
_symmetry.space_group_name_H-M   'P 1'
#
loop_
_entity.id
_entity.type
_entity.pdbx_description
1 polymer ?
#
loop_
_entity_poly.entity_id
_entity_poly.type
_entity_poly.pdbx_seq_one_letter_code
_entity_poly.pdbx_strand_id
1 'polypeptide(L)'
;MSFQVSILRILAGQPEGRASLAVLKDYLAVFYTSGPEWTDRTKRLAAQTPDLNIFGQGLVTREPGQWIITDKGRAFLALLEQKSVPDSQERTLEGMVEKPLASRLPALAPGRQDHSASRRHLRRKPLRARDGRSS
;
A
#
# COMPACT_ATOMS: atom_id res chain seq x y z
N MET A 1 17.44 0.55 14.09
CA MET A 1 16.03 0.33 13.72
C MET A 1 15.67 -1.11 14.08
N SER A 2 14.46 -1.41 14.58
CA SER A 2 14.10 -2.77 15.02
C SER A 2 13.11 -3.42 14.06
N PHE A 3 13.53 -4.49 13.40
CA PHE A 3 12.73 -5.22 12.41
C PHE A 3 11.48 -5.86 13.01
N GLN A 4 11.59 -6.41 14.22
CA GLN A 4 10.48 -7.12 14.87
C GLN A 4 9.33 -6.17 15.24
N VAL A 5 9.66 -4.99 15.77
CA VAL A 5 8.67 -3.95 16.10
C VAL A 5 7.99 -3.45 14.82
N SER A 6 8.74 -3.28 13.72
CA SER A 6 8.17 -2.89 12.43
C SER A 6 7.15 -3.90 11.92
N ILE A 7 7.45 -5.20 11.98
CA ILE A 7 6.51 -6.25 11.57
C ILE A 7 5.23 -6.19 12.42
N LEU A 8 5.37 -6.13 13.74
CA LEU A 8 4.24 -6.10 14.66
C LEU A 8 3.31 -4.92 14.35
N ARG A 9 3.90 -3.76 14.08
CA ARG A 9 3.18 -2.52 13.78
C ARG A 9 2.51 -2.53 12.40
N ILE A 10 3.18 -3.09 11.38
CA ILE A 10 2.59 -3.32 10.05
C ILE A 10 1.35 -4.19 10.19
N LEU A 11 1.47 -5.33 10.90
CA LEU A 11 0.36 -6.26 11.08
C LEU A 11 -0.78 -5.63 11.88
N ALA A 12 -0.48 -4.87 12.94
CA ALA A 12 -1.50 -4.18 13.73
C ALA A 12 -2.32 -3.17 12.90
N GLY A 13 -1.68 -2.50 11.93
CA GLY A 13 -2.34 -1.56 11.01
C GLY A 13 -3.11 -2.20 9.86
N GLN A 14 -3.06 -3.53 9.69
CA GLN A 14 -3.90 -4.22 8.71
C GLN A 14 -5.30 -4.44 9.29
N PRO A 15 -6.37 -4.29 8.47
CA PRO A 15 -7.75 -4.45 8.92
C PRO A 15 -8.01 -5.82 9.54
N GLU A 16 -7.44 -6.88 8.95
CA GLU A 16 -7.57 -8.26 9.44
C GLU A 16 -6.48 -8.64 10.47
N GLY A 17 -5.48 -7.78 10.68
CA GLY A 17 -4.28 -8.17 11.43
C GLY A 17 -3.38 -9.16 10.70
N ARG A 18 -3.60 -9.34 9.40
CA ARG A 18 -2.92 -10.33 8.57
C ARG A 18 -2.26 -9.66 7.40
N ALA A 19 -1.06 -10.11 7.06
CA ALA A 19 -0.38 -9.67 5.86
C ALA A 19 0.38 -10.82 5.20
N SER A 20 0.48 -10.77 3.88
CA SER A 20 1.38 -11.65 3.14
C SER A 20 2.82 -11.16 3.25
N LEU A 21 3.78 -12.04 2.96
CA LEU A 21 5.19 -11.67 2.93
C LEU A 21 5.48 -10.56 1.90
N ALA A 22 4.75 -10.55 0.78
CA ALA A 22 4.89 -9.52 -0.26
C ALA A 22 4.48 -8.14 0.28
N VAL A 23 3.35 -8.06 0.98
CA VAL A 23 2.86 -6.83 1.61
C VAL A 23 3.83 -6.36 2.70
N LEU A 24 4.32 -7.27 3.55
CA LEU A 24 5.33 -6.94 4.56
C LEU A 24 6.57 -6.30 3.93
N LYS A 25 7.07 -6.88 2.83
CA LYS A 25 8.25 -6.37 2.13
C LYS A 25 8.02 -4.97 1.54
N ASP A 26 6.84 -4.73 0.96
CA ASP A 26 6.48 -3.44 0.38
C ASP A 26 6.42 -2.34 1.45
N TYR A 27 5.69 -2.58 2.54
CA TYR A 27 5.65 -1.66 3.68
C TYR A 27 7.04 -1.41 4.26
N LEU A 28 7.85 -2.46 4.43
CA LEU A 28 9.21 -2.31 4.92
C LEU A 28 10.05 -1.45 3.98
N ALA A 29 9.96 -1.62 2.66
CA ALA A 29 10.65 -0.78 1.69
C ALA A 29 10.26 0.70 1.82
N VAL A 30 8.96 0.97 2.00
CA VAL A 30 8.47 2.33 2.30
C VAL A 30 9.02 2.83 3.63
N PHE A 31 9.10 2.00 4.66
CA PHE A 31 9.63 2.40 5.97
C PHE A 31 11.14 2.67 5.98
N TYR A 32 11.91 1.93 5.18
CA TYR A 32 13.35 2.16 5.04
C TYR A 32 13.67 3.38 4.18
N THR A 33 12.74 3.80 3.31
CA THR A 33 12.87 5.01 2.49
C THR A 33 12.24 6.23 3.15
N SER A 34 11.28 6.03 4.06
CA SER A 34 10.73 7.06 4.94
C SER A 34 11.79 7.46 5.96
N GLY A 35 12.04 8.75 6.09
CA GLY A 35 13.16 9.33 6.84
C GLY A 35 13.24 8.99 8.34
N PRO A 36 14.13 9.68 9.09
CA PRO A 36 14.55 9.29 10.44
C PRO A 36 13.40 9.18 11.46
N GLU A 37 12.33 9.96 11.31
CA GLU A 37 11.14 9.95 12.18
C GLU A 37 10.60 8.54 12.47
N TRP A 38 10.43 7.72 11.42
CA TRP A 38 9.94 6.36 11.61
C TRP A 38 10.97 5.46 12.30
N THR A 39 12.23 5.62 11.94
CA THR A 39 13.35 4.87 12.51
C THR A 39 13.53 5.17 13.99
N ASP A 40 13.46 6.43 14.39
CA ASP A 40 13.58 6.88 15.78
C ASP A 40 12.39 6.42 16.62
N ARG A 41 11.17 6.47 16.10
CA ARG A 41 9.99 5.94 16.80
C ARG A 41 10.11 4.43 17.06
N THR A 42 10.51 3.67 16.04
CA THR A 42 10.69 2.22 16.17
C THR A 42 11.87 1.89 17.11
N LYS A 43 12.91 2.72 17.14
CA LYS A 43 14.04 2.59 18.06
C LYS A 43 13.62 2.85 19.51
N ARG A 44 12.77 3.86 19.77
CA ARG A 44 12.22 4.12 21.12
C ARG A 44 11.35 2.97 21.62
N LEU A 45 10.51 2.39 20.76
CA LEU A 45 9.71 1.20 21.10
C LEU A 45 10.60 -0.02 21.40
N ALA A 46 11.63 -0.25 20.59
CA ALA A 46 12.59 -1.32 20.82
C ALA A 46 13.40 -1.12 22.12
N ALA A 47 13.75 0.13 22.46
CA ALA A 47 14.45 0.44 23.71
C ALA A 47 13.59 0.13 24.95
N GLN A 48 12.27 0.23 24.86
CA GLN A 48 11.35 -0.16 25.92
C GLN A 48 11.20 -1.68 26.06
N THR A 49 11.51 -2.44 25.00
CA THR A 49 11.43 -3.91 24.99
C THR A 49 12.67 -4.53 24.35
N PRO A 50 13.83 -4.48 25.04
CA PRO A 50 15.10 -4.94 24.47
C PRO A 50 15.12 -6.46 24.19
N ASP A 51 14.28 -7.24 24.87
CA ASP A 51 14.15 -8.70 24.70
C ASP A 51 12.88 -9.09 23.93
N LEU A 52 12.38 -8.20 23.05
CA LEU A 52 11.21 -8.52 22.25
C LEU A 52 11.53 -9.70 21.32
N ASN A 53 10.71 -10.75 21.43
CA ASN A 53 10.71 -11.88 20.51
C ASN A 53 9.27 -12.16 20.06
N ILE A 54 8.87 -11.54 18.95
CA ILE A 54 7.49 -11.59 18.46
C ILE A 54 6.97 -13.02 18.18
N PHE A 55 7.86 -13.95 17.80
CA PHE A 55 7.47 -15.34 17.56
C PHE A 55 7.55 -16.17 18.84
N GLY A 56 8.64 -16.06 19.60
CA GLY A 56 8.83 -16.81 20.83
C GLY A 56 7.81 -16.46 21.91
N GLN A 57 7.33 -15.21 21.92
CA GLN A 57 6.28 -14.75 22.84
C GLN A 57 4.86 -14.97 22.31
N GLY A 58 4.70 -15.51 21.09
CA GLY A 58 3.39 -15.77 20.47
C GLY A 58 2.60 -14.50 20.14
N LEU A 59 3.28 -13.39 19.84
CA LEU A 59 2.65 -12.13 19.44
C LEU A 59 2.26 -12.16 17.95
N VAL A 60 2.99 -12.95 17.16
CA VAL A 60 2.74 -13.16 15.74
C VAL A 60 2.78 -14.66 15.44
N THR A 61 1.76 -15.12 14.73
CA THR A 61 1.69 -16.48 14.17
C THR A 61 2.07 -16.44 12.70
N ARG A 62 2.92 -17.38 12.28
CA ARG A 62 3.32 -17.54 10.89
C ARG A 62 2.57 -18.74 10.30
N GLU A 63 1.63 -18.44 9.44
CA GLU A 63 0.89 -19.41 8.62
C GLU A 63 1.55 -19.55 7.23
N PRO A 64 1.23 -20.62 6.47
CA PRO A 64 1.74 -20.78 5.11
C PRO A 64 1.33 -19.61 4.21
N GLY A 65 2.29 -18.73 3.91
CA GLY A 65 2.07 -17.56 3.06
C GLY A 65 1.46 -16.33 3.75
N GLN A 66 1.08 -16.43 5.03
CA GLN A 66 0.45 -15.34 5.78
C GLN A 66 1.06 -15.18 7.17
N TRP A 67 1.10 -13.93 7.61
CA TRP A 67 1.57 -13.53 8.93
C TRP A 67 0.41 -12.89 9.65
N ILE A 68 0.17 -13.30 10.88
CA ILE A 68 -1.04 -12.95 11.62
C ILE A 68 -0.62 -12.43 12.99
N ILE A 69 -1.02 -11.21 13.34
CA ILE A 69 -0.88 -10.72 14.71
C ILE A 69 -1.93 -11.41 15.59
N THR A 70 -1.50 -11.90 16.76
CA THR A 70 -2.41 -12.48 17.74
C THR A 70 -3.06 -11.36 18.58
N ASP A 71 -4.14 -11.67 19.27
CA ASP A 71 -4.75 -10.72 20.23
C ASP A 71 -3.75 -10.28 21.29
N LYS A 72 -2.87 -11.19 21.72
CA LYS A 72 -1.75 -10.89 22.62
C LYS A 72 -0.80 -9.87 22.00
N GLY A 73 -0.46 -10.02 20.71
CA GLY A 73 0.36 -9.06 19.97
C GLY A 73 -0.28 -7.67 19.91
N ARG A 74 -1.59 -7.58 19.65
CA ARG A 74 -2.33 -6.30 19.64
C ARG A 74 -2.36 -5.65 21.01
N ALA A 75 -2.68 -6.41 22.05
CA ALA A 75 -2.69 -5.92 23.43
C ALA A 75 -1.30 -5.45 23.88
N PHE A 76 -0.25 -6.20 23.51
CA PHE A 76 1.13 -5.84 23.79
C PHE A 76 1.54 -4.53 23.10
N LEU A 77 1.19 -4.37 21.82
CA LEU A 77 1.45 -3.14 21.07
C LEU A 77 0.72 -1.95 21.69
N ALA A 78 -0.56 -2.10 22.05
CA ALA A 78 -1.35 -1.04 22.69
C ALA A 78 -0.77 -0.63 24.06
N LEU A 79 -0.23 -1.57 24.85
CA LEU A 79 0.46 -1.28 26.11
C LEU A 79 1.77 -0.52 25.88
N LEU A 80 2.51 -0.89 24.84
CA LEU A 80 3.74 -0.22 24.43
C LEU A 80 3.49 1.21 23.96
N GLU A 81 2.42 1.41 23.20
CA GLU A 81 2.03 2.72 22.68
C GLU A 81 1.61 3.65 23.81
N GLN A 82 0.78 3.19 24.75
CA GLN A 82 0.41 3.93 25.97
C GLN A 82 1.62 4.38 26.78
N LYS A 83 2.65 3.53 26.88
CA LYS A 83 3.87 3.81 27.63
C LYS A 83 4.80 4.79 26.91
N SER A 84 4.58 5.02 25.61
CA SER A 84 5.41 5.85 24.74
C SER A 84 4.87 7.27 24.46
N VAL A 85 3.70 7.64 24.98
CA VAL A 85 3.02 8.94 24.74
C VAL A 85 3.85 10.10 25.34
N PRO A 86 4.20 11.13 24.53
CA PRO A 86 3.35 12.31 24.43
C PRO A 86 2.86 12.59 23.00
N ASP A 87 1.54 12.60 22.90
CA ASP A 87 0.63 13.25 21.94
C ASP A 87 0.80 13.09 20.41
N SER A 88 -0.32 12.68 19.79
CA SER A 88 -0.70 12.83 18.38
C SER A 88 -0.03 11.94 17.32
N GLN A 89 -0.81 11.64 16.27
CA GLN A 89 -0.45 11.04 14.97
C GLN A 89 -0.67 9.53 14.75
N GLU A 90 -1.66 8.89 15.38
CA GLU A 90 -2.04 7.50 15.03
C GLU A 90 -3.08 7.37 13.90
N ARG A 91 -3.51 8.47 13.27
CA ARG A 91 -4.49 8.43 12.15
C ARG A 91 -3.86 8.48 10.76
N THR A 92 -2.73 7.82 10.52
CA THR A 92 -2.05 7.90 9.20
C THR A 92 -1.94 6.56 8.45
N LEU A 93 -2.33 5.42 9.04
CA LEU A 93 -2.35 4.15 8.29
C LEU A 93 -3.70 3.81 7.67
N GLU A 94 -4.78 4.54 7.97
CA GLU A 94 -6.09 4.36 7.31
C GLU A 94 -6.15 4.89 5.87
N GLY A 95 -5.08 5.50 5.36
CA GLY A 95 -5.07 6.13 4.02
C GLY A 95 -4.50 5.29 2.87
N MET A 96 -4.06 4.04 3.09
CA MET A 96 -3.34 3.27 2.06
C MET A 96 -4.01 1.95 1.62
N VAL A 97 -5.28 1.73 1.96
CA VAL A 97 -6.08 0.62 1.40
C VAL A 97 -7.12 1.17 0.44
N GLU A 98 -6.68 1.64 -0.73
CA GLU A 98 -7.55 1.79 -1.89
C GLU A 98 -7.19 0.69 -2.90
N LYS A 99 -8.13 -0.26 -3.02
CA LYS A 99 -8.33 -1.32 -4.05
C LYS A 99 -7.48 -2.61 -3.99
N PRO A 100 -8.10 -3.74 -3.59
CA PRO A 100 -7.84 -4.99 -4.27
C PRO A 100 -8.57 -4.95 -5.62
N LEU A 101 -7.89 -4.55 -6.70
CA LEU A 101 -8.40 -4.75 -8.06
C LEU A 101 -8.15 -6.20 -8.49
N ALA A 102 -8.60 -7.17 -7.69
CA ALA A 102 -8.68 -8.56 -8.09
C ALA A 102 -10.08 -8.82 -8.64
N SER A 103 -10.30 -8.48 -9.93
CA SER A 103 -11.28 -9.11 -10.83
C SER A 103 -11.37 -8.33 -12.15
N ARG A 104 -10.40 -8.54 -13.05
CA ARG A 104 -10.63 -8.36 -14.49
C ARG A 104 -10.13 -9.59 -15.23
N LEU A 105 -10.87 -10.67 -15.10
CA LEU A 105 -10.87 -11.73 -16.11
C LEU A 105 -11.71 -11.24 -17.31
N PRO A 106 -11.36 -11.62 -18.55
CA PRO A 106 -12.01 -11.13 -19.76
C PRO A 106 -13.34 -11.86 -19.95
N ALA A 107 -14.45 -11.17 -19.72
CA ALA A 107 -15.77 -11.70 -20.07
C ALA A 107 -15.99 -11.56 -21.57
N LEU A 108 -16.09 -12.71 -22.25
CA LEU A 108 -16.47 -12.86 -23.65
C LEU A 108 -17.78 -12.12 -23.97
N ALA A 109 -17.83 -11.62 -25.20
CA ALA A 109 -18.98 -10.96 -25.83
C ALA A 109 -20.27 -11.80 -25.82
N PRO A 110 -21.42 -11.13 -25.98
CA PRO A 110 -22.29 -11.51 -27.09
C PRO A 110 -22.67 -10.30 -27.95
N GLY A 111 -22.64 -10.52 -29.26
CA GLY A 111 -22.92 -9.50 -30.26
C GLY A 111 -24.38 -9.08 -30.34
N ARG A 112 -24.60 -7.97 -31.02
CA ARG A 112 -25.79 -7.72 -31.82
C ARG A 112 -25.43 -6.85 -33.01
N GLN A 113 -25.74 -7.42 -34.17
CA GLN A 113 -25.75 -6.83 -35.49
C GLN A 113 -26.78 -5.69 -35.52
N ASP A 114 -26.51 -4.58 -36.20
CA ASP A 114 -27.17 -4.30 -37.47
C ASP A 114 -26.52 -3.08 -38.16
N HIS A 115 -26.80 -3.02 -39.45
CA HIS A 115 -26.12 -2.36 -40.54
C HIS A 115 -26.30 -0.84 -40.46
N SER A 116 -25.45 -0.01 -41.06
CA SER A 116 -25.62 0.35 -42.47
C SER A 116 -24.67 1.47 -42.86
N ALA A 117 -24.17 1.36 -44.09
CA ALA A 117 -23.64 2.43 -44.95
C ALA A 117 -22.33 3.12 -44.54
N SER A 118 -21.50 3.58 -45.46
CA SER A 118 -21.18 3.26 -46.85
C SER A 118 -20.04 4.21 -47.18
N ARG A 119 -19.06 3.72 -47.92
CA ARG A 119 -18.19 4.49 -48.84
C ARG A 119 -17.32 5.58 -48.22
N ARG A 120 -16.02 5.29 -48.08
CA ARG A 120 -15.00 5.45 -49.15
C ARG A 120 -14.62 6.90 -49.41
N HIS A 121 -13.38 7.17 -48.96
CA HIS A 121 -12.30 7.73 -49.76
C HIS A 121 -12.32 9.18 -50.20
N LEU A 122 -11.08 9.67 -50.15
CA LEU A 122 -10.45 10.71 -50.95
C LEU A 122 -10.67 12.13 -50.43
N ARG A 123 -9.62 12.69 -49.81
CA ARG A 123 -8.56 13.42 -50.51
C ARG A 123 -9.05 14.84 -50.79
N ARG A 124 -8.49 15.80 -50.04
CA ARG A 124 -7.76 16.96 -50.60
C ARG A 124 -7.41 17.98 -49.52
N LYS A 125 -6.10 18.19 -49.36
CA LYS A 125 -5.51 19.50 -49.00
C LYS A 125 -5.99 20.56 -49.98
N PRO A 126 -6.22 21.79 -49.50
CA PRO A 126 -5.89 22.98 -50.27
C PRO A 126 -4.84 23.81 -49.55
N LEU A 127 -3.71 24.02 -50.24
CA LEU A 127 -2.87 25.21 -50.08
C LEU A 127 -3.62 26.38 -50.73
N ARG A 128 -3.92 27.42 -49.96
CA ARG A 128 -4.12 28.80 -50.45
C ARG A 128 -3.48 29.71 -49.41
N ALA A 129 -2.35 30.36 -49.70
CA ALA A 129 -2.14 31.47 -50.63
C ALA A 129 -2.81 32.76 -50.16
N ARG A 130 -1.98 33.73 -49.73
CA ARG A 130 -1.89 35.11 -50.25
C ARG A 130 -0.93 35.89 -49.35
N ASP A 131 0.12 36.55 -49.83
CA ASP A 131 0.28 37.59 -50.87
C ASP A 131 0.47 38.97 -50.23
N GLY A 132 1.58 39.62 -50.59
CA GLY A 132 1.83 41.06 -50.50
C GLY A 132 2.25 41.60 -49.13
N ARG A 133 3.07 42.65 -48.98
CA ARG A 133 3.80 43.57 -49.90
C ARG A 133 4.44 44.63 -48.98
N SER A 134 5.45 45.34 -49.49
CA SER A 134 6.03 46.62 -49.03
C SER A 134 7.13 46.51 -47.96
N SER A 135 8.24 47.23 -48.05
CA SER A 135 8.68 48.29 -48.97
C SER A 135 10.21 48.38 -48.95
#